data_AF-A0AAU9PLI4-F1
#
_entry.id   AF-A0AAU9PLI4-F1
#
_cell.length_a   1.000
_cell.length_b   1.000
_cell.length_c   1.000
_cell.angle_alpha   90.00
_cell.angle_beta   90.00
_cell.angle_gamma   90.00
#
_symmetry.space_group_name_H-M   'P 1'
#
loop_
_entity.id
_entity.type
_entity.pdbx_description
1 polymer ?
#
loop_
_entity_poly.entity_id
_entity_poly.type
_entity_poly.pdbx_seq_one_letter_code
_entity_poly.pdbx_strand_id
1 'polypeptide(L)'
;MADALKLDLDLLCDGDYFHVRCCARILNLIVQDGLKELDEAVKKVRECVKYCKGSQNRKNAFLRVVQHVGLNSSRGLRQDVSTRWNSTFLMLDNALFYKKALLQMEKTDANFVHCPSSQEWSKIEKISSLQPEIEALCKKVTTLKVDVDEDAKESDTSGA
;
A
#
# COMPACT_ATOMS: atom_id res chain seq x y z
N MET A 1 8.92 28.96 8.96
CA MET A 1 9.29 27.52 9.00
C MET A 1 8.29 26.72 8.17
N ALA A 2 8.15 27.08 6.90
CA ALA A 2 7.29 26.41 5.92
C ALA A 2 8.09 26.14 4.62
N ASP A 3 9.38 25.90 4.76
CA ASP A 3 10.32 25.71 3.66
C ASP A 3 11.08 24.41 3.86
N ALA A 4 10.44 23.30 3.51
CA ALA A 4 11.08 22.04 3.15
C ALA A 4 9.97 21.13 2.62
N LEU A 5 9.74 21.17 1.30
CA LEU A 5 9.08 20.15 0.46
C LEU A 5 8.56 20.73 -0.88
N LYS A 6 9.18 21.80 -1.41
CA LYS A 6 9.10 22.06 -2.86
C LYS A 6 10.04 21.09 -3.57
N LEU A 7 9.54 19.91 -3.90
CA LEU A 7 10.09 19.08 -4.95
C LEU A 7 9.76 19.78 -6.28
N ASP A 8 10.57 20.77 -6.66
CA ASP A 8 10.67 21.18 -8.07
C ASP A 8 11.42 20.05 -8.79
N LEU A 9 10.65 19.07 -9.25
CA LEU A 9 11.12 18.14 -10.25
C LEU A 9 11.09 18.92 -11.57
N ASP A 10 12.19 19.60 -11.88
CA ASP A 10 12.37 20.38 -13.11
C ASP A 10 12.26 19.42 -14.30
N LEU A 11 11.04 19.27 -14.82
CA LEU A 11 10.70 18.32 -15.86
C LEU A 11 11.30 18.81 -17.18
N LEU A 12 12.00 17.92 -17.90
CA LEU A 12 12.63 18.24 -19.17
C LEU A 12 11.58 18.84 -20.15
N CYS A 13 11.91 19.98 -20.77
CA CYS A 13 11.03 20.72 -21.69
C CYS A 13 9.68 21.12 -21.07
N ASP A 14 9.67 21.65 -19.84
CA ASP A 14 8.45 22.13 -19.15
C ASP A 14 7.31 21.07 -19.05
N GLY A 15 7.63 19.79 -19.24
CA GLY A 15 6.65 18.71 -19.26
C GLY A 15 5.93 18.49 -20.60
N ASP A 16 6.37 19.13 -21.70
CA ASP A 16 5.76 19.03 -23.04
C ASP A 16 5.60 17.60 -23.57
N TYR A 17 6.46 16.68 -23.14
CA TYR A 17 6.44 15.26 -23.53
C TYR A 17 5.89 14.33 -22.43
N PHE A 18 5.48 14.89 -21.29
CA PHE A 18 5.07 14.15 -20.09
C PHE A 18 3.55 13.98 -20.04
N HIS A 19 3.03 13.11 -20.88
CA HIS A 19 1.60 12.79 -20.85
C HIS A 19 1.20 12.01 -19.58
N VAL A 20 -0.03 12.21 -19.12
CA VAL A 20 -0.62 11.62 -17.91
C VAL A 20 -0.41 10.09 -17.78
N ARG A 21 -0.44 9.37 -18.92
CA ARG A 21 -0.17 7.92 -18.97
C ARG A 21 1.27 7.56 -18.60
N CYS A 22 2.25 8.41 -18.95
CA CYS A 22 3.66 8.27 -18.58
C CYS A 22 3.84 8.49 -17.08
N CYS A 23 3.17 9.49 -16.48
CA CYS A 23 3.20 9.73 -15.03
C CYS A 23 2.68 8.53 -14.24
N ALA A 24 1.51 7.99 -14.62
CA ALA A 24 0.95 6.80 -13.99
C ALA A 24 1.91 5.60 -14.07
N ARG A 25 2.55 5.43 -15.22
CA ARG A 25 3.51 4.34 -15.45
C ARG A 25 4.78 4.51 -14.62
N ILE A 26 5.35 5.71 -14.56
CA ILE A 26 6.55 6.01 -13.77
C ILE A 26 6.27 5.85 -12.28
N LEU A 27 5.16 6.40 -11.78
CA LEU A 27 4.73 6.20 -10.39
C LEU A 27 4.58 4.71 -10.06
N ASN A 28 3.94 3.94 -10.94
CA ASN A 28 3.81 2.49 -10.75
C ASN A 28 5.18 1.79 -10.72
N LEU A 29 6.14 2.19 -11.56
CA LEU A 29 7.49 1.64 -11.54
C LEU A 29 8.22 1.96 -10.23
N ILE A 30 8.16 3.22 -9.76
CA ILE A 30 8.78 3.65 -8.50
C ILE A 30 8.20 2.88 -7.30
N VAL A 31 6.87 2.78 -7.24
CA VAL A 31 6.19 2.04 -6.17
C VAL A 31 6.54 0.56 -6.20
N GLN A 32 6.55 -0.06 -7.38
CA GLN A 32 6.94 -1.47 -7.52
C GLN A 32 8.40 -1.69 -7.11
N ASP A 33 9.30 -0.78 -7.47
CA ASP A 33 10.71 -0.90 -7.12
C ASP A 33 10.92 -0.75 -5.61
N GLY A 34 10.27 0.23 -4.97
CA GLY A 34 10.28 0.38 -3.51
C GLY A 34 9.69 -0.84 -2.78
N LEU A 35 8.69 -1.52 -3.36
CA LEU A 35 8.15 -2.76 -2.81
C LEU A 35 9.11 -3.95 -2.93
N LYS A 36 10.01 -3.99 -3.94
CA LYS A 36 11.02 -5.06 -4.05
C LYS A 36 12.02 -5.04 -2.89
N GLU A 37 12.42 -3.86 -2.43
CA GLU A 37 13.31 -3.71 -1.26
C GLU A 37 12.67 -4.26 0.03
N LEU A 38 11.35 -4.43 0.04
CA LEU A 38 10.57 -4.98 1.14
C LEU A 38 10.03 -6.38 0.86
N ASP A 39 10.41 -7.01 -0.25
CA ASP A 39 9.78 -8.23 -0.74
C ASP A 39 9.75 -9.34 0.34
N GLU A 40 10.85 -9.53 1.06
CA GLU A 40 10.91 -10.51 2.16
C GLU A 40 10.03 -10.13 3.36
N ALA A 41 9.99 -8.86 3.74
CA ALA A 41 9.12 -8.40 4.83
C ALA A 41 7.64 -8.53 4.45
N VAL A 42 7.29 -8.19 3.21
CA VAL A 42 5.93 -8.31 2.65
C VAL A 42 5.52 -9.78 2.54
N LYS A 43 6.42 -10.68 2.10
CA LYS A 43 6.19 -12.14 2.09
C LYS A 43 5.89 -12.67 3.49
N LYS A 44 6.66 -12.26 4.49
CA LYS A 44 6.40 -12.63 5.90
C LYS A 44 5.02 -12.21 6.36
N VAL A 45 4.64 -10.94 6.15
CA VAL A 45 3.29 -10.45 6.46
C VAL A 45 2.21 -11.26 5.74
N ARG A 46 2.42 -11.57 4.45
CA ARG A 46 1.50 -12.38 3.64
C ARG A 46 1.31 -13.78 4.23
N GLU A 47 2.38 -14.44 4.65
CA GLU A 47 2.29 -15.76 5.28
C GLU A 47 1.63 -15.68 6.67
N CYS A 48 1.88 -14.65 7.47
CA CYS A 48 1.13 -14.39 8.71
C CYS A 48 -0.38 -14.29 8.45
N VAL A 49 -0.77 -13.47 7.48
CA VAL A 49 -2.19 -13.27 7.11
C VAL A 49 -2.82 -14.58 6.64
N LYS A 50 -2.13 -15.30 5.75
CA LYS A 50 -2.56 -16.59 5.22
C LYS A 50 -2.70 -17.63 6.33
N TYR A 51 -1.76 -17.67 7.29
CA TYR A 51 -1.84 -18.55 8.45
C TYR A 51 -3.10 -18.26 9.28
N CYS A 52 -3.30 -17.01 9.70
CA CYS A 52 -4.46 -16.61 10.49
C CYS A 52 -5.79 -16.90 9.79
N LYS A 53 -5.84 -16.78 8.45
CA LYS A 53 -7.06 -17.03 7.66
C LYS A 53 -7.22 -18.48 7.20
N GLY A 54 -6.20 -19.32 7.34
CA GLY A 54 -6.15 -20.62 6.65
C GLY A 54 -7.00 -21.73 7.28
N SER A 55 -7.57 -21.53 8.48
CA SER A 55 -8.57 -22.46 9.05
C SER A 55 -9.48 -21.72 10.05
N GLN A 56 -10.66 -22.28 10.33
CA GLN A 56 -11.58 -21.68 11.31
C GLN A 56 -10.95 -21.61 12.71
N ASN A 57 -10.20 -22.65 13.10
CA ASN A 57 -9.50 -22.68 14.39
C ASN A 57 -8.45 -21.57 14.50
N ARG A 58 -7.65 -21.34 13.45
CA ARG A 58 -6.64 -20.27 13.43
C ARG A 58 -7.27 -18.88 13.41
N LYS A 59 -8.39 -18.70 12.69
CA LYS A 59 -9.17 -17.45 12.74
C LYS A 59 -9.67 -17.16 14.15
N ASN A 60 -10.27 -18.16 14.81
CA ASN A 60 -10.78 -18.01 16.18
C ASN A 60 -9.64 -17.76 17.19
N ALA A 61 -8.49 -18.42 17.02
CA ALA A 61 -7.30 -18.16 17.83
C ALA A 61 -6.82 -16.72 17.67
N PHE A 62 -6.70 -16.24 16.44
CA PHE A 62 -6.33 -14.85 16.16
C PHE A 62 -7.31 -13.85 16.77
N LEU A 63 -8.62 -14.06 16.64
CA LEU A 63 -9.63 -13.17 17.24
C LEU A 63 -9.56 -13.13 18.78
N ARG A 64 -9.28 -14.26 19.43
CA ARG A 64 -9.03 -14.29 20.88
C ARG A 64 -7.81 -13.48 21.26
N VAL A 65 -6.72 -13.58 20.48
CA VAL A 65 -5.51 -12.78 20.71
C VAL A 65 -5.78 -11.29 20.48
N VAL A 66 -6.52 -10.92 19.44
CA VAL A 66 -6.96 -9.53 19.16
C VAL A 66 -7.69 -8.94 20.36
N GLN A 67 -8.65 -9.67 20.93
CA GLN A 67 -9.36 -9.25 22.14
C GLN A 67 -8.42 -9.15 23.35
N HIS A 68 -7.53 -10.14 23.54
CA HIS A 68 -6.58 -10.16 24.65
C HIS A 68 -5.62 -8.95 24.64
N VAL A 69 -5.21 -8.48 23.46
CA VAL A 69 -4.34 -7.29 23.34
C VAL A 69 -5.12 -5.96 23.28
N GLY A 70 -6.44 -5.99 23.53
CA GLY A 70 -7.29 -4.80 23.59
C GLY A 70 -7.62 -4.17 22.23
N LEU A 71 -7.48 -4.90 21.14
CA LEU A 71 -7.85 -4.45 19.80
C LEU A 71 -9.27 -4.88 19.44
N ASN A 72 -9.94 -4.11 18.59
CA ASN A 72 -11.20 -4.53 17.98
C ASN A 72 -10.94 -5.29 16.67
N SER A 73 -11.92 -6.09 16.23
CA SER A 73 -11.84 -6.90 15.01
C SER A 73 -12.49 -6.25 13.77
N SER A 74 -12.75 -4.95 13.79
CA SER A 74 -13.56 -4.27 12.76
C SER A 74 -12.92 -4.27 11.37
N ARG A 75 -11.59 -4.13 11.28
CA ARG A 75 -10.87 -4.00 9.99
C ARG A 75 -10.67 -5.32 9.25
N GLY A 76 -10.68 -6.45 9.98
CA GLY A 76 -10.30 -7.79 9.48
C GLY A 76 -8.88 -7.88 8.86
N LEU A 77 -8.33 -9.09 8.69
CA LEU A 77 -7.10 -9.26 7.90
C LEU A 77 -7.43 -9.32 6.40
N ARG A 78 -6.73 -8.51 5.59
CA ARG A 78 -6.83 -8.51 4.12
C ARG A 78 -5.68 -9.31 3.52
N GLN A 79 -6.02 -10.21 2.61
CA GLN A 79 -5.02 -10.99 1.88
C GLN A 79 -4.60 -10.21 0.65
N ASP A 80 -3.30 -10.15 0.42
CA ASP A 80 -2.72 -9.50 -0.75
C ASP A 80 -2.97 -10.31 -2.03
N VAL A 81 -3.16 -9.56 -3.11
CA VAL A 81 -3.20 -10.00 -4.50
C VAL A 81 -1.98 -9.41 -5.23
N SER A 82 -0.98 -10.24 -5.51
CA SER A 82 0.35 -9.78 -5.98
C SER A 82 0.32 -9.01 -7.30
N THR A 83 -0.74 -9.17 -8.10
CA THR A 83 -0.94 -8.43 -9.36
C THR A 83 -1.52 -7.03 -9.17
N ARG A 84 -1.86 -6.62 -7.93
CA ARG A 84 -2.50 -5.34 -7.60
C ARG A 84 -1.80 -4.69 -6.41
N TRP A 85 -0.92 -3.73 -6.66
CA TRP A 85 -0.16 -3.02 -5.62
C TRP A 85 -1.05 -2.43 -4.51
N ASN A 86 -2.23 -1.91 -4.84
CA ASN A 86 -3.23 -1.43 -3.88
C ASN A 86 -3.56 -2.47 -2.80
N SER A 87 -3.62 -3.74 -3.18
CA SER A 87 -3.92 -4.83 -2.24
C SER A 87 -2.79 -5.09 -1.26
N THR A 88 -1.54 -4.84 -1.66
CA THR A 88 -0.36 -4.91 -0.80
C THR A 88 -0.43 -3.86 0.27
N PHE A 89 -0.67 -2.61 -0.10
CA PHE A 89 -0.80 -1.53 0.87
C PHE A 89 -1.97 -1.76 1.84
N LEU A 90 -3.13 -2.20 1.35
CA LEU A 90 -4.26 -2.55 2.22
C LEU A 90 -3.96 -3.73 3.16
N MET A 91 -3.17 -4.72 2.72
CA MET A 91 -2.71 -5.80 3.59
C MET A 91 -1.77 -5.25 4.67
N LEU A 92 -0.81 -4.41 4.29
CA LEU A 92 0.17 -3.82 5.20
C LEU A 92 -0.49 -2.92 6.24
N ASP A 93 -1.43 -2.04 5.86
CA ASP A 93 -2.17 -1.19 6.78
C ASP A 93 -2.94 -2.00 7.83
N ASN A 94 -3.68 -3.03 7.40
CA ASN A 94 -4.39 -3.90 8.32
C ASN A 94 -3.42 -4.73 9.19
N ALA A 95 -2.29 -5.21 8.63
CA ALA A 95 -1.28 -5.93 9.39
C ALA A 95 -0.64 -5.04 10.46
N LEU A 96 -0.37 -3.76 10.16
CA LEU A 96 0.13 -2.78 11.11
C LEU A 96 -0.89 -2.51 12.23
N PHE A 97 -2.17 -2.35 11.88
CA PHE A 97 -3.24 -2.23 12.88
C PHE A 97 -3.25 -3.42 13.85
N TYR A 98 -3.04 -4.65 13.34
CA TYR A 98 -2.98 -5.87 14.14
C TYR A 98 -1.57 -6.27 14.59
N LYS A 99 -0.55 -5.41 14.46
CA LYS A 99 0.86 -5.76 14.76
C LYS A 99 1.04 -6.37 16.15
N LYS A 100 0.41 -5.78 17.17
CA LYS A 100 0.45 -6.31 18.55
C LYS A 100 -0.13 -7.73 18.65
N ALA A 101 -1.22 -8.00 17.96
CA ALA A 101 -1.84 -9.34 17.94
C ALA A 101 -0.96 -10.34 17.17
N LEU A 102 -0.36 -9.95 16.05
CA LEU A 102 0.54 -10.82 15.27
C LEU A 102 1.81 -11.18 16.05
N LEU A 103 2.40 -10.23 16.78
CA LEU A 103 3.53 -10.50 17.68
C LEU A 103 3.13 -11.40 18.87
N GLN A 104 1.89 -11.30 19.34
CA GLN A 104 1.40 -12.18 20.39
C GLN A 104 1.11 -13.60 19.87
N MET A 105 0.67 -13.75 18.62
CA MET A 105 0.52 -15.05 17.95
C MET A 105 1.88 -15.78 17.88
N GLU A 106 2.94 -15.09 17.49
CA GLU A 106 4.31 -15.65 17.45
C GLU A 106 4.76 -16.21 18.80
N LYS A 107 4.40 -15.56 19.90
CA LYS A 107 4.75 -16.00 21.26
C LYS A 107 3.90 -17.18 21.76
N THR A 108 2.72 -17.38 21.20
CA THR A 108 1.71 -18.31 21.75
C THR A 108 1.47 -19.54 20.89
N ASP A 109 1.78 -19.48 19.59
CA ASP A 109 1.61 -20.57 18.64
C ASP A 109 2.94 -20.89 17.97
N ALA A 110 3.53 -22.04 18.32
CA ALA A 110 4.81 -22.49 17.79
C ALA A 110 4.79 -22.70 16.25
N ASN A 111 3.61 -22.85 15.64
CA ASN A 111 3.48 -22.98 14.18
C ASN A 111 3.43 -21.61 13.47
N PHE A 112 3.38 -20.50 14.21
CA PHE A 112 3.40 -19.14 13.67
C PHE A 112 4.83 -18.64 13.49
N VAL A 113 5.50 -19.08 12.42
CA VAL A 113 6.97 -18.92 12.26
C VAL A 113 7.44 -17.80 11.34
N HIS A 114 6.51 -17.11 10.65
CA HIS A 114 6.84 -16.12 9.61
C HIS A 114 6.67 -14.67 10.07
N CYS A 115 6.70 -14.37 11.38
CA CYS A 115 6.51 -13.01 11.84
C CYS A 115 7.66 -12.07 11.39
N PRO A 116 7.37 -10.85 10.91
CA PRO A 116 8.41 -9.87 10.64
C PRO A 116 9.17 -9.47 11.91
N SER A 117 10.48 -9.26 11.77
CA SER A 117 11.34 -8.71 12.82
C SER A 117 11.02 -7.24 13.10
N SER A 118 11.52 -6.71 14.24
CA SER A 118 11.35 -5.29 14.59
C SER A 118 11.87 -4.33 13.51
N GLN A 119 12.97 -4.67 12.84
CA GLN A 119 13.53 -3.88 11.75
C GLN A 119 12.63 -3.90 10.51
N GLU A 120 12.11 -5.08 10.15
CA GLU A 120 11.17 -5.22 9.03
C GLU A 120 9.86 -4.48 9.29
N TRP A 121 9.34 -4.54 10.52
CA TRP A 121 8.18 -3.75 10.91
C TRP A 121 8.43 -2.24 10.78
N SER A 122 9.60 -1.76 11.17
CA SER A 122 9.95 -0.33 11.00
C SER A 122 9.99 0.08 9.53
N LYS A 123 10.50 -0.79 8.64
CA LYS A 123 10.46 -0.55 7.20
C LYS A 123 9.02 -0.52 6.66
N ILE A 124 8.16 -1.45 7.10
CA ILE A 124 6.74 -1.51 6.71
C ILE A 124 6.00 -0.25 7.17
N GLU A 125 6.27 0.26 8.37
CA GLU A 125 5.67 1.50 8.88
C GLU A 125 6.05 2.70 7.99
N LYS A 126 7.34 2.82 7.63
CA LYS A 126 7.83 3.91 6.77
C LYS A 126 7.21 3.89 5.38
N ILE A 127 7.02 2.72 4.76
CA ILE A 127 6.39 2.68 3.44
C ILE A 127 4.88 2.91 3.53
N SER A 128 4.24 2.43 4.59
CA SER A 128 2.79 2.60 4.77
C SER A 128 2.43 4.07 5.05
N SER A 129 3.34 4.86 5.64
CA SER A 129 3.14 6.31 5.77
C SER A 129 3.18 7.06 4.43
N LEU A 130 3.77 6.49 3.38
CA LEU A 130 3.79 7.07 2.03
C LEU A 130 2.54 6.73 1.22
N GLN A 131 1.75 5.73 1.64
CA GLN A 131 0.51 5.33 0.97
C GLN A 131 -0.46 6.49 0.68
N PRO A 132 -0.80 7.40 1.61
CA PRO A 132 -1.72 8.50 1.33
C PRO A 132 -1.21 9.44 0.24
N GLU A 133 0.10 9.67 0.17
CA GLU A 133 0.73 10.51 -0.86
C GLU A 133 0.67 9.83 -2.23
N ILE A 134 0.97 8.52 -2.28
CA ILE A 134 0.85 7.71 -3.50
C ILE A 134 -0.61 7.69 -4.00
N GLU A 135 -1.58 7.47 -3.11
CA GLU A 135 -3.01 7.49 -3.47
C GLU A 135 -3.47 8.88 -3.96
N ALA A 136 -3.00 9.97 -3.32
CA ALA A 136 -3.30 11.32 -3.74
C ALA A 136 -2.72 11.63 -5.13
N LEU A 137 -1.48 11.21 -5.39
CA LEU A 137 -0.85 11.33 -6.71
C LEU A 137 -1.60 10.52 -7.77
N CYS A 138 -1.98 9.28 -7.47
CA CYS A 138 -2.78 8.45 -8.39
C CYS A 138 -4.14 9.09 -8.72
N LYS A 139 -4.82 9.69 -7.73
CA LYS A 139 -6.07 10.43 -7.96
C LYS A 139 -5.86 11.63 -8.87
N LYS A 140 -4.84 12.47 -8.59
CA LYS A 140 -4.50 13.63 -9.44
C LYS A 140 -4.20 13.22 -10.88
N VAL A 141 -3.41 12.17 -11.07
CA VAL A 141 -3.12 11.61 -12.41
C VAL A 141 -4.39 11.09 -13.10
N THR A 142 -5.36 10.57 -12.34
CA THR A 142 -6.64 10.12 -12.93
C THR A 142 -7.54 11.30 -13.30
N THR A 143 -7.60 12.36 -12.48
CA THR A 143 -8.37 13.58 -12.79
C THR A 143 -7.82 14.32 -14.00
N LEU A 144 -6.49 14.48 -14.08
CA LEU A 144 -5.82 15.05 -15.27
C LEU A 144 -6.11 14.27 -16.56
N LYS A 145 -6.41 12.96 -16.46
CA LYS A 145 -6.82 12.16 -17.60
C LYS A 145 -8.22 12.54 -18.09
N VAL A 146 -9.12 12.92 -17.17
CA VAL A 146 -10.47 13.37 -17.49
C VAL A 146 -10.42 14.76 -18.13
N ASP A 147 -9.61 15.67 -17.57
CA ASP A 147 -9.49 17.05 -18.08
C ASP A 147 -8.92 17.05 -19.52
N VAL A 148 -7.87 16.27 -19.80
CA VAL A 148 -7.29 16.16 -21.16
C VAL A 148 -8.27 15.50 -22.15
N ASP A 149 -9.06 14.51 -21.72
CA ASP A 149 -10.03 13.84 -22.58
C ASP A 149 -11.30 14.72 -22.82
N GLU A 150 -11.60 15.69 -21.94
CA GLU A 150 -12.65 16.71 -22.11
C GLU A 150 -12.19 17.85 -23.04
N ASP A 151 -10.99 18.39 -22.85
CA ASP A 151 -10.41 19.43 -23.72
C ASP A 151 -10.20 18.92 -25.17
N ALA A 152 -9.85 17.63 -25.32
CA ALA A 152 -9.75 17.00 -26.63
C ALA A 152 -11.11 16.85 -27.34
N LYS A 153 -12.23 16.82 -26.60
CA LYS A 153 -13.57 16.76 -27.20
C LYS A 153 -14.13 18.14 -27.55
N GLU A 154 -13.75 19.20 -26.84
CA GLU A 154 -14.17 20.56 -27.17
C GLU A 154 -13.45 21.11 -28.42
N SER A 155 -12.22 20.69 -28.68
CA SER A 155 -11.46 21.12 -29.87
C SER A 155 -11.97 20.53 -31.20
N ASP A 156 -12.75 19.45 -31.18
CA ASP A 156 -13.32 18.81 -32.39
C ASP A 156 -14.70 19.35 -32.80
N THR A 157 -15.29 20.31 -32.05
CA THR A 157 -16.64 20.86 -32.37
C THR A 157 -16.65 22.31 -32.88
N SER A 158 -15.50 22.98 -32.99
CA SER A 158 -15.38 24.32 -33.56
C SER A 158 -14.89 24.29 -35.02
N GLY A 159 -15.56 23.52 -35.87
CA GLY A 159 -15.22 23.38 -37.28
C GLY A 159 -16.40 22.92 -38.13
N ALA A 160 -17.50 23.69 -38.12
CA ALA A 160 -18.60 23.60 -39.09
C ALA A 160 -19.14 25.00 -39.40
#